data_AF-H6RRC9-F1
#
_entry.id   AF-H6RRC9-F1
#
_cell.length_a   1.000
_cell.length_b   1.000
_cell.length_c   1.000
_cell.angle_alpha   90.00
_cell.angle_beta   90.00
_cell.angle_gamma   90.00
#
_symmetry.space_group_name_H-M   'P 1'
#
loop_
_entity.id
_entity.type
_entity.pdbx_description
1 polymer ?
#
loop_
_entity_poly.entity_id
_entity_poly.type
_entity_poly.pdbx_seq_one_letter_code
_entity_poly.pdbx_strand_id
1 'polypeptide(L)'
;MAQRSGEDPQVLHRKSQAAILSSLADGNDDAFELMLSVRPYDVRGHFTPDVALLEVAAAALGLASPPGNERLEYEGLTDRYLADLMLDGRTLHRRTQYAIYAAACMRGGLHPDLLMEAGGWKPRLWTHAVSAVVLYSRAAADRLGVPLSEVASRVAQELGLELSEGT
;
A
#
# COMPACT_ATOMS: atom_id res chain seq x y z
N MET A 1 -13.65 26.88 -3.60
CA MET A 1 -13.31 25.45 -3.35
C MET A 1 -13.99 24.63 -4.42
N ALA A 2 -13.26 24.22 -5.46
CA ALA A 2 -13.83 23.51 -6.58
C ALA A 2 -14.21 22.09 -6.14
N GLN A 3 -15.51 21.82 -6.11
CA GLN A 3 -16.06 20.48 -6.08
C GLN A 3 -15.59 19.82 -7.39
N ARG A 4 -14.61 18.91 -7.34
CA ARG A 4 -14.24 18.09 -8.50
C ARG A 4 -15.46 17.20 -8.81
N SER A 5 -16.34 17.67 -9.69
CA SER A 5 -17.38 16.84 -10.28
C SER A 5 -16.73 15.69 -11.06
N GLY A 6 -17.06 14.46 -10.68
CA GLY A 6 -17.35 13.40 -11.65
C GLY A 6 -16.16 12.65 -12.26
N GLU A 7 -15.11 12.34 -11.50
CA GLU A 7 -14.21 11.26 -11.89
C GLU A 7 -14.68 9.96 -11.23
N ASP A 8 -14.87 8.91 -12.04
CA ASP A 8 -15.34 7.61 -11.57
C ASP A 8 -14.43 7.09 -10.42
N PRO A 9 -14.99 6.67 -9.28
CA PRO A 9 -14.21 6.08 -8.19
C PRO A 9 -13.24 4.98 -8.64
N GLN A 10 -13.60 4.20 -9.67
CA GLN A 10 -12.71 3.17 -10.24
C GLN A 10 -11.50 3.78 -10.96
N VAL A 11 -11.67 4.91 -11.63
CA VAL A 11 -10.57 5.65 -12.27
C VAL A 11 -9.62 6.19 -11.20
N LEU A 12 -10.16 6.81 -10.14
CA LEU A 12 -9.36 7.30 -9.02
C LEU A 12 -8.61 6.16 -8.29
N HIS A 13 -9.27 5.01 -8.14
CA HIS A 13 -8.68 3.79 -7.58
C HIS A 13 -7.45 3.37 -8.39
N ARG A 14 -7.59 3.15 -9.70
CA ARG A 14 -6.45 2.78 -10.56
C ARG A 14 -5.35 3.84 -10.59
N LYS A 15 -5.71 5.13 -10.65
CA LYS A 15 -4.74 6.23 -10.60
C LYS A 15 -3.94 6.24 -9.31
N SER A 16 -4.56 5.93 -8.17
CA SER A 16 -3.86 5.85 -6.89
C SER A 16 -2.87 4.68 -6.82
N GLN A 17 -3.20 3.53 -7.41
CA GLN A 17 -2.28 2.38 -7.53
C GLN A 17 -1.11 2.73 -8.44
N ALA A 18 -1.38 3.29 -9.62
CA ALA A 18 -0.35 3.71 -10.55
C ALA A 18 0.58 4.77 -9.93
N ALA A 19 0.03 5.76 -9.21
CA ALA A 19 0.83 6.82 -8.60
C ALA A 19 1.83 6.31 -7.55
N ILE A 20 1.40 5.43 -6.64
CA ILE A 20 2.31 4.87 -5.64
C ILE A 20 3.35 3.94 -6.26
N LEU A 21 2.94 3.14 -7.25
CA LEU A 21 3.84 2.22 -7.96
C LEU A 21 4.85 2.96 -8.86
N SER A 22 4.46 4.03 -9.54
CA SER A 22 5.38 4.88 -10.28
C SER A 22 6.43 5.49 -9.35
N SER A 23 6.01 6.00 -8.18
CA SER A 23 6.96 6.51 -7.18
C SER A 23 7.96 5.44 -6.72
N LEU A 24 7.49 4.21 -6.45
CA LEU A 24 8.38 3.09 -6.11
C LEU A 24 9.28 2.68 -7.30
N ALA A 25 8.77 2.76 -8.54
CA ALA A 25 9.52 2.51 -9.77
C ALA A 25 10.67 3.51 -9.97
N ASP A 26 10.46 4.77 -9.56
CA ASP A 26 11.48 5.81 -9.53
C ASP A 26 12.49 5.65 -8.38
N GLY A 27 12.38 4.56 -7.60
CA GLY A 27 13.28 4.23 -6.50
C GLY A 27 12.95 4.95 -5.19
N ASN A 28 11.78 5.60 -5.09
CA ASN A 28 11.35 6.30 -3.89
C ASN A 28 10.53 5.38 -2.98
N ASP A 29 11.08 5.07 -1.82
CA ASP A 29 10.44 4.26 -0.77
C ASP A 29 10.21 5.03 0.54
N ASP A 30 10.38 6.37 0.50
CA ASP A 30 10.05 7.24 1.61
C ASP A 30 8.53 7.34 1.79
N ALA A 31 8.06 7.02 3.00
CA ALA A 31 6.63 6.97 3.28
C ALA A 31 5.95 8.34 3.14
N PHE A 32 6.64 9.44 3.41
CA PHE A 32 6.07 10.77 3.29
C PHE A 32 5.86 11.16 1.83
N GLU A 33 6.85 10.92 0.97
CA GLU A 33 6.73 11.16 -0.46
C GLU A 33 5.67 10.25 -1.11
N LEU A 34 5.61 8.98 -0.70
CA LEU A 34 4.55 8.06 -1.15
C LEU A 34 3.16 8.52 -0.68
N MET A 35 3.04 9.10 0.53
CA MET A 35 1.79 9.72 0.97
C MET A 35 1.42 10.94 0.11
N LEU A 36 2.40 11.75 -0.31
CA LEU A 36 2.15 12.90 -1.19
C LEU A 36 1.65 12.48 -2.57
N SER A 37 2.18 11.39 -3.15
CA SER A 37 1.77 10.92 -4.47
C SER A 37 0.32 10.42 -4.51
N VAL A 38 -0.18 9.85 -3.40
CA VAL A 38 -1.53 9.27 -3.33
C VAL A 38 -2.59 10.21 -2.74
N ARG A 39 -2.18 11.22 -1.96
CA ARG A 39 -3.07 12.20 -1.32
C ARG A 39 -4.08 12.86 -2.28
N PRO A 40 -3.75 13.19 -3.55
CA PRO A 40 -4.72 13.77 -4.49
C PRO A 40 -5.94 12.89 -4.78
N TYR A 41 -5.87 11.59 -4.49
CA TYR A 41 -6.92 10.61 -4.71
C TYR A 41 -7.75 10.31 -3.45
N ASP A 42 -7.44 10.94 -2.31
CA ASP A 42 -8.25 10.86 -1.09
C ASP A 42 -9.57 11.61 -1.26
N VAL A 43 -10.63 10.85 -1.58
CA VAL A 43 -11.98 11.39 -1.74
C VAL A 43 -12.84 10.99 -0.55
N ARG A 44 -13.43 12.00 0.10
CA ARG A 44 -14.34 11.80 1.22
C ARG A 44 -15.55 10.95 0.80
N GLY A 45 -15.92 9.98 1.63
CA GLY A 45 -17.08 9.12 1.41
C GLY A 45 -16.82 7.88 0.54
N HIS A 46 -15.60 7.75 0.01
CA HIS A 46 -15.15 6.57 -0.74
C HIS A 46 -13.90 5.99 -0.07
N PHE A 47 -13.72 4.67 -0.12
CA PHE A 47 -12.48 4.00 0.33
C PHE A 47 -11.34 4.06 -0.70
N THR A 48 -11.36 5.08 -1.56
CA THR A 48 -10.21 5.43 -2.40
C THR A 48 -9.41 6.51 -1.66
N PRO A 49 -8.08 6.33 -1.46
CA PRO A 49 -7.24 5.25 -1.99
C PRO A 49 -7.07 4.04 -1.04
N ASP A 50 -7.81 3.94 0.07
CA ASP A 50 -7.62 2.90 1.09
C ASP A 50 -7.58 1.45 0.52
N VAL A 51 -8.61 1.02 -0.23
CA VAL A 51 -8.65 -0.33 -0.83
C VAL A 51 -7.54 -0.48 -1.87
N ALA A 52 -7.33 0.55 -2.68
CA ALA A 52 -6.37 0.55 -3.76
C ALA A 52 -4.94 0.27 -3.26
N LEU A 53 -4.56 0.90 -2.14
CA LEU A 53 -3.26 0.67 -1.51
C LEU A 53 -3.16 -0.69 -0.82
N LEU A 54 -4.26 -1.20 -0.24
CA LEU A 54 -4.27 -2.55 0.32
C LEU A 54 -4.13 -3.63 -0.76
N GLU A 55 -4.69 -3.42 -1.96
CA GLU A 55 -4.48 -4.31 -3.11
C GLU A 55 -3.02 -4.31 -3.58
N VAL A 56 -2.39 -3.14 -3.65
CA VAL A 56 -0.94 -3.01 -3.97
C VAL A 56 -0.11 -3.75 -2.92
N ALA A 57 -0.40 -3.55 -1.64
CA ALA A 57 0.27 -4.24 -0.54
C ALA A 57 0.05 -5.76 -0.60
N ALA A 58 -1.15 -6.21 -0.93
CA ALA A 58 -1.50 -7.63 -1.08
C ALA A 58 -0.74 -8.29 -2.24
N ALA A 59 -0.63 -7.62 -3.38
CA ALA A 59 0.16 -8.09 -4.53
C ALA A 59 1.67 -8.15 -4.17
N ALA A 60 2.21 -7.11 -3.52
CA ALA A 60 3.59 -7.12 -3.04
C ALA A 60 3.86 -8.26 -2.04
N LEU A 61 2.91 -8.55 -1.14
CA LEU A 61 2.97 -9.73 -0.27
C LEU A 61 2.98 -11.04 -1.07
N GLY A 62 2.22 -11.11 -2.18
CA GLY A 62 2.23 -12.23 -3.10
C GLY A 62 3.62 -12.51 -3.69
N LEU A 63 4.40 -11.47 -3.98
CA LEU A 63 5.79 -11.58 -4.42
C LEU A 63 6.74 -11.95 -3.27
N ALA A 64 6.54 -11.38 -2.08
CA ALA A 64 7.38 -11.64 -0.92
C ALA A 64 7.19 -13.05 -0.33
N SER A 65 5.97 -13.58 -0.37
CA SER A 65 5.63 -14.88 0.19
C SER A 65 4.68 -15.66 -0.74
N PRO A 66 5.16 -16.15 -1.89
CA PRO A 66 4.37 -16.99 -2.78
C PRO A 66 3.86 -18.26 -2.07
N PRO A 67 2.75 -18.86 -2.53
CA PRO A 67 2.27 -20.13 -1.99
C PRO A 67 3.37 -21.20 -2.01
N GLY A 68 3.62 -21.84 -0.85
CA GLY A 68 4.65 -22.87 -0.70
C GLY A 68 6.02 -22.37 -0.24
N ASN A 69 6.27 -21.05 -0.22
CA ASN A 69 7.49 -20.48 0.34
C ASN A 69 7.35 -20.24 1.85
N GLU A 70 8.49 -19.95 2.50
CA GLU A 70 8.53 -19.54 3.91
C GLU A 70 7.64 -18.33 4.16
N ARG A 71 6.85 -18.36 5.24
CA ARG A 71 5.95 -17.26 5.61
C ARG A 71 6.73 -16.02 6.05
N LEU A 72 6.11 -14.84 5.93
CA LEU A 72 6.60 -13.65 6.63
C LEU A 72 6.02 -13.65 8.04
N GLU A 73 6.90 -13.81 9.04
CA GLU A 73 6.51 -13.63 10.44
C GLU A 73 6.32 -12.14 10.73
N TYR A 74 5.24 -11.80 11.44
CA TYR A 74 4.99 -10.40 11.81
C TYR A 74 5.98 -9.90 12.87
N GLU A 75 6.46 -10.81 13.73
CA GLU A 75 7.44 -10.48 14.77
C GLU A 75 8.72 -9.88 14.15
N GLY A 76 9.08 -8.67 14.58
CA GLY A 76 10.24 -7.93 14.06
C GLY A 76 10.08 -7.38 12.63
N LEU A 77 8.94 -7.61 11.96
CA LEU A 77 8.74 -7.23 10.56
C LEU A 77 8.71 -5.70 10.38
N THR A 78 8.01 -5.00 11.27
CA THR A 78 7.97 -3.53 11.27
C THR A 78 9.32 -2.94 11.65
N ASP A 79 10.05 -3.57 12.57
CA ASP A 79 11.37 -3.10 12.99
C ASP A 79 12.40 -3.30 11.87
N ARG A 80 12.25 -4.34 11.06
CA ARG A 80 13.13 -4.60 9.92
C ARG A 80 12.86 -3.67 8.74
N TYR A 81 11.58 -3.45 8.41
CA TYR A 81 11.21 -2.80 7.14
C TYR A 81 10.64 -1.41 7.27
N LEU A 82 10.33 -0.94 8.48
CA LEU A 82 9.74 0.37 8.75
C LEU A 82 10.48 1.12 9.87
N ALA A 83 11.73 0.79 10.18
CA ALA A 83 12.51 1.45 11.23
C ALA A 83 12.68 2.96 11.01
N ASP A 84 12.71 3.36 9.74
CA ASP A 84 12.81 4.73 9.25
C ASP A 84 11.49 5.49 9.35
N LEU A 85 10.36 4.79 9.35
CA LEU A 85 9.06 5.39 9.64
C LEU A 85 8.94 5.54 11.17
N MET A 86 8.95 6.78 11.67
CA MET A 86 8.68 7.04 13.09
C MET A 86 7.24 6.64 13.46
N LEU A 87 7.03 5.37 13.78
CA LEU A 87 5.77 4.84 14.29
C LEU A 87 5.64 5.16 15.79
N ASP A 88 5.59 6.45 16.14
CA ASP A 88 5.44 6.86 17.54
C ASP A 88 3.98 6.70 18.03
N GLY A 89 3.83 6.07 19.19
CA GLY A 89 2.56 5.87 19.87
C GLY A 89 1.81 4.57 19.52
N ARG A 90 1.18 3.99 20.56
CA ARG A 90 0.43 2.73 20.50
C ARG A 90 -0.69 2.73 19.44
N THR A 91 -1.34 3.86 19.24
CA THR A 91 -2.44 3.99 18.25
C THR A 91 -1.91 3.88 16.83
N LEU A 92 -0.81 4.56 16.52
CA LEU A 92 -0.19 4.51 15.19
C LEU A 92 0.27 3.08 14.87
N HIS A 93 0.96 2.44 15.82
CA HIS A 93 1.38 1.04 15.68
C HIS A 93 0.21 0.10 15.39
N ARG A 94 -0.89 0.19 16.15
CA ARG A 94 -2.08 -0.67 15.93
C ARG A 94 -2.75 -0.45 14.58
N ARG A 95 -2.81 0.79 14.10
CA ARG A 95 -3.42 1.09 12.80
C ARG A 95 -2.55 0.63 11.63
N THR A 96 -1.23 0.77 11.76
CA THR A 96 -0.28 0.19 10.80
C THR A 96 -0.37 -1.33 10.80
N GLN A 97 -0.42 -1.97 11.98
CA GLN A 97 -0.63 -3.41 12.11
C GLN A 97 -1.94 -3.86 11.43
N TYR A 98 -3.03 -3.12 11.63
CA TYR A 98 -4.29 -3.41 10.96
C TYR A 98 -4.14 -3.35 9.43
N ALA A 99 -3.48 -2.34 8.87
CA ALA A 99 -3.29 -2.23 7.43
C ALA A 99 -2.46 -3.40 6.87
N ILE A 100 -1.42 -3.82 7.58
CA ILE A 100 -0.59 -4.99 7.24
C ILE A 100 -1.47 -6.26 7.20
N TYR A 101 -2.25 -6.51 8.25
CA TYR A 101 -3.14 -7.67 8.31
C TYR A 101 -4.29 -7.61 7.29
N ALA A 102 -4.84 -6.43 7.04
CA ALA A 102 -5.88 -6.22 6.03
C ALA A 102 -5.39 -6.63 4.64
N ALA A 103 -4.18 -6.23 4.26
CA ALA A 103 -3.56 -6.65 2.99
C ALA A 103 -3.30 -8.16 2.95
N ALA A 104 -2.86 -8.77 4.06
CA ALA A 104 -2.71 -10.23 4.15
C ALA A 104 -4.04 -10.99 4.02
N CYS A 105 -5.12 -10.51 4.64
CA CYS A 105 -6.46 -11.04 4.47
C CYS A 105 -6.89 -10.96 3.00
N MET A 106 -6.71 -9.80 2.35
CA MET A 106 -7.05 -9.61 0.95
C MET A 106 -6.27 -10.55 0.04
N ARG A 107 -4.96 -10.74 0.29
CA ARG A 107 -4.14 -11.71 -0.44
C ARG A 107 -4.65 -13.14 -0.28
N GLY A 108 -5.18 -13.47 0.89
CA GLY A 108 -5.81 -14.75 1.22
C GLY A 108 -7.26 -14.90 0.73
N GLY A 109 -7.82 -13.90 0.04
CA GLY A 109 -9.17 -13.93 -0.51
C GLY A 109 -10.28 -13.42 0.42
N LEU A 110 -9.93 -12.83 1.57
CA LEU A 110 -10.87 -12.21 2.51
C LEU A 110 -10.84 -10.68 2.38
N HIS A 111 -11.98 -10.08 2.06
CA HIS A 111 -12.12 -8.62 2.09
C HIS A 111 -12.45 -8.15 3.52
N PRO A 112 -11.61 -7.32 4.16
CA PRO A 112 -11.87 -6.80 5.50
C PRO A 112 -13.04 -5.81 5.51
N ASP A 113 -13.78 -5.73 6.63
CA ASP A 113 -14.84 -4.74 6.82
C ASP A 113 -14.25 -3.36 7.15
N LEU A 114 -13.79 -2.66 6.10
CA LEU A 114 -13.14 -1.37 6.24
C LEU A 114 -14.09 -0.29 6.81
N LEU A 115 -15.39 -0.41 6.56
CA LEU A 115 -16.38 0.56 7.03
C LEU A 115 -16.53 0.52 8.55
N MET A 116 -16.69 -0.68 9.09
CA MET A 116 -16.84 -0.85 10.54
C MET A 116 -15.52 -0.65 11.28
N GLU A 117 -14.42 -1.18 10.75
CA GLU A 117 -13.15 -1.18 11.47
C GLU A 117 -12.39 0.15 11.34
N ALA A 118 -12.42 0.78 10.16
CA ALA A 118 -11.55 1.91 9.82
C ALA A 118 -12.28 3.16 9.29
N GLY A 119 -13.59 3.10 9.02
CA GLY A 119 -14.35 4.20 8.41
C GLY A 119 -14.37 5.50 9.23
N GLY A 120 -14.16 5.42 10.54
CA GLY A 120 -14.10 6.57 11.45
C GLY A 120 -12.69 7.11 11.74
N TRP A 121 -11.64 6.55 11.15
CA TRP A 121 -10.27 6.88 11.54
C TRP A 121 -9.80 8.26 11.07
N LYS A 122 -8.97 8.91 11.90
CA LYS A 122 -8.19 10.11 11.57
C LYS A 122 -6.76 9.96 12.10
N PRO A 123 -5.71 10.03 11.27
CA PRO A 123 -5.77 10.03 9.80
C PRO A 123 -6.48 8.78 9.23
N ARG A 124 -6.91 8.86 7.96
CA ARG A 124 -7.65 7.79 7.28
C ARG A 124 -6.77 6.55 7.09
N LEU A 125 -7.40 5.38 6.87
CA LEU A 125 -6.68 4.11 6.74
C LEU A 125 -5.58 4.14 5.68
N TRP A 126 -5.78 4.82 4.55
CA TRP A 126 -4.79 4.90 3.49
C TRP A 126 -3.40 5.38 3.96
N THR A 127 -3.31 6.24 4.98
CA THR A 127 -2.00 6.68 5.51
C THR A 127 -1.21 5.53 6.13
N HIS A 128 -1.92 4.57 6.71
CA HIS A 128 -1.34 3.35 7.28
C HIS A 128 -1.15 2.26 6.20
N ALA A 129 -1.99 2.26 5.16
CA ALA A 129 -1.83 1.37 4.01
C ALA A 129 -0.56 1.67 3.22
N VAL A 130 -0.09 2.92 3.15
CA VAL A 130 1.23 3.25 2.58
C VAL A 130 2.34 2.49 3.30
N SER A 131 2.31 2.41 4.63
CA SER A 131 3.29 1.63 5.40
C SER A 131 3.25 0.15 5.07
N ALA A 132 2.06 -0.42 4.83
CA ALA A 132 1.93 -1.82 4.39
C ALA A 132 2.51 -2.03 2.97
N VAL A 133 2.31 -1.07 2.06
CA VAL A 133 2.92 -1.08 0.72
C VAL A 133 4.45 -1.06 0.82
N VAL A 134 5.03 -0.14 1.59
CA VAL A 134 6.48 -0.06 1.79
C VAL A 134 7.02 -1.37 2.38
N LEU A 135 6.39 -1.85 3.45
CA LEU A 135 6.83 -3.06 4.14
C LEU A 135 6.84 -4.29 3.23
N TYR A 136 5.76 -4.56 2.50
CA TYR A 136 5.70 -5.73 1.64
C TYR A 136 6.54 -5.57 0.37
N SER A 137 6.71 -4.35 -0.14
CA SER A 137 7.59 -4.10 -1.29
C SER A 137 9.06 -4.32 -0.92
N ARG A 138 9.49 -3.80 0.24
CA ARG A 138 10.85 -4.05 0.77
C ARG A 138 11.07 -5.53 1.08
N ALA A 139 10.09 -6.20 1.69
CA ALA A 139 10.16 -7.64 1.93
C ALA A 139 10.26 -8.47 0.64
N ALA A 140 9.54 -8.07 -0.42
CA ALA A 140 9.64 -8.70 -1.73
C ALA A 140 11.03 -8.47 -2.37
N ALA A 141 11.52 -7.23 -2.35
CA ALA A 141 12.85 -6.88 -2.86
C ALA A 141 13.95 -7.70 -2.17
N ASP A 142 13.93 -7.75 -0.83
CA ASP A 142 14.86 -8.54 -0.01
C ASP A 142 14.85 -10.02 -0.38
N ARG A 143 13.66 -10.64 -0.49
CA ARG A 143 13.54 -12.09 -0.73
C ARG A 143 13.84 -12.48 -2.16
N LEU A 144 13.61 -11.59 -3.12
CA LEU A 144 13.88 -11.82 -4.54
C LEU A 144 15.29 -11.40 -4.95
N GLY A 145 15.98 -10.58 -4.15
CA GLY A 145 17.29 -10.03 -4.50
C GLY A 145 17.24 -9.03 -5.65
N VAL A 146 16.15 -8.27 -5.76
CA VAL A 146 15.88 -7.32 -6.86
C VAL A 146 15.64 -5.90 -6.32
N PRO A 147 15.85 -4.84 -7.11
CA PRO A 147 15.53 -3.49 -6.69
C PRO A 147 14.01 -3.28 -6.51
N LEU A 148 13.63 -2.31 -5.68
CA LEU A 148 12.23 -1.93 -5.47
C LEU A 148 11.52 -1.52 -6.76
N SER A 149 12.24 -0.94 -7.72
CA SER A 149 11.66 -0.56 -9.01
C SER A 149 11.17 -1.77 -9.82
N GLU A 150 11.85 -2.90 -9.70
CA GLU A 150 11.43 -4.16 -10.30
C GLU A 150 10.21 -4.75 -9.57
N VAL A 151 10.19 -4.68 -8.23
CA VAL A 151 9.00 -5.07 -7.43
C VAL A 151 7.78 -4.26 -7.86
N ALA A 152 7.91 -2.94 -7.98
CA ALA A 152 6.84 -2.05 -8.40
C ALA A 152 6.32 -2.42 -9.80
N SER A 153 7.22 -2.70 -10.74
CA SER A 153 6.86 -3.12 -12.10
C SER A 153 6.11 -4.46 -12.11
N ARG A 154 6.53 -5.44 -11.30
CA ARG A 154 5.86 -6.74 -11.18
C ARG A 154 4.48 -6.61 -10.53
N VAL A 155 4.34 -5.77 -9.51
CA VAL A 155 3.03 -5.49 -8.88
C VAL A 155 2.10 -4.78 -9.86
N ALA A 156 2.60 -3.81 -10.63
CA ALA A 156 1.82 -3.14 -11.66
C ALA A 156 1.32 -4.15 -12.72
N GLN A 157 2.19 -5.06 -13.15
CA GLN A 157 1.82 -6.14 -14.07
C GLN A 157 0.75 -7.07 -13.48
N GLU A 158 0.89 -7.50 -12.21
CA GLU A 158 -0.11 -8.34 -11.53
C GLU A 158 -1.49 -7.66 -11.44
N LEU A 159 -1.50 -6.34 -11.24
CA LEU A 159 -2.73 -5.53 -11.16
C LEU A 159 -3.25 -5.06 -12.52
N GLY A 160 -2.55 -5.35 -13.62
CA GLY A 160 -2.93 -4.91 -14.97
C GLY A 160 -2.86 -3.39 -15.15
N LEU A 161 -1.86 -2.75 -14.55
CA LEU A 161 -1.64 -1.30 -14.58
C LEU A 161 -0.47 -0.95 -15.51
N GLU A 162 -0.65 0.12 -16.28
CA GLU A 162 0.45 0.77 -17.01
C GLU A 162 1.05 1.86 -16.11
N LEU A 163 2.36 1.78 -15.85
CA LEU A 163 3.08 2.82 -15.14
C LEU A 163 3.51 3.88 -16.16
N SER A 164 3.21 5.15 -15.88
CA SER A 164 3.78 6.25 -16.66
C SER A 164 5.27 6.29 -16.38
N GLU A 165 6.11 6.24 -17.42
CA GLU A 165 7.54 6.54 -17.28
C GLU A 165 7.68 7.97 -16.75
N GLY A 166 8.42 8.13 -15.66
CA GLY A 166 8.73 9.43 -15.07
C GLY A 166 9.29 10.37 -16.13
N THR A 167 8.74 11.59 -16.19
CA THR A 167 9.25 12.69 -17.03
C THR A 167 10.51 13.29 -16.42
#